data_AF-A0A813F6U1-F1
#
_entry.id   AF-A0A813F6U1-F1
#
_cell.length_a   1.000
_cell.length_b   1.000
_cell.length_c   1.000
_cell.angle_alpha   90.00
_cell.angle_beta   90.00
_cell.angle_gamma   90.00
#
_symmetry.space_group_name_H-M   'P 1'
#
loop_
_entity.id
_entity.type
_entity.pdbx_description
1 polymer ?
#
loop_
_entity_poly.entity_id
_entity_poly.type
_entity_poly.pdbx_seq_one_letter_code
_entity_poly.pdbx_strand_id
1 'polypeptide(L)'
;MKANGSVVTWGDAAFGGNSSAVASLLTEGVVQVCGYYAFAAIKENGSVVTWGNVGDGGNSSAVASLLTEGVVQVCGSDGAFAAIKANGSVVTWGDAFYGGNSSAVAPLLAEGVVQVCGSGGAFAAIKANGSVVTWGNAAFGGNSSAVASLLTEGVVQVCGSSRAFAAIKANGSVVTWGNADDGGNSSAVASLLTEGVVQVCGSACAFAAIKANGSVVTWGDAAYGGNSSAVASLLTEGVVQVC
;
A
#
# COMPACT_ATOMS: atom_id res chain seq x y z
N MET A 1 2.39 -8.17 -17.14
CA MET A 1 3.04 -9.49 -16.97
C MET A 1 2.27 -10.51 -17.81
N LYS A 2 2.96 -11.39 -18.53
CA LYS A 2 2.34 -12.48 -19.30
C LYS A 2 2.17 -13.71 -18.41
N ALA A 3 1.32 -14.64 -18.83
CA ALA A 3 1.07 -15.90 -18.10
C ALA A 3 2.33 -16.77 -17.94
N ASN A 4 3.34 -16.61 -18.80
CA ASN A 4 4.64 -17.29 -18.70
C ASN A 4 5.64 -16.58 -17.77
N GLY A 5 5.19 -15.59 -17.00
CA GLY A 5 6.05 -14.82 -16.09
C GLY A 5 6.99 -13.84 -16.79
N SER A 6 6.82 -13.56 -18.09
CA SER A 6 7.59 -12.50 -18.76
C SER A 6 6.96 -11.12 -18.54
N VAL A 7 7.77 -10.06 -18.56
CA VAL A 7 7.29 -8.67 -18.49
C VAL A 7 7.53 -7.96 -19.81
N VAL A 8 6.54 -7.17 -20.23
CA VAL A 8 6.63 -6.25 -21.37
C VAL A 8 6.30 -4.87 -20.84
N THR A 9 7.10 -3.88 -21.20
CA THR A 9 6.93 -2.48 -20.78
C THR A 9 6.67 -1.60 -21.99
N TRP A 10 5.90 -0.54 -21.79
CA TRP A 10 5.61 0.50 -22.78
C TRP A 10 5.33 1.82 -22.05
N GLY A 11 5.37 2.94 -22.77
CA GLY A 11 5.15 4.28 -22.21
C GLY A 11 6.44 5.11 -22.17
N ASP A 12 6.45 6.14 -21.33
CA ASP A 12 7.59 7.04 -21.18
C ASP A 12 8.79 6.30 -20.56
N ALA A 13 9.94 6.36 -21.24
CA ALA A 13 11.17 5.73 -20.78
C ALA A 13 11.67 6.28 -19.45
N ALA A 14 11.42 7.57 -19.15
CA ALA A 14 11.82 8.20 -17.90
C ALA A 14 11.07 7.61 -16.68
N PHE A 15 9.88 7.06 -16.91
CA PHE A 15 9.00 6.52 -15.88
C PHE A 15 8.82 5.00 -15.99
N GLY A 16 9.83 4.29 -16.50
CA GLY A 16 9.85 2.81 -16.53
C GLY A 16 9.14 2.16 -17.71
N GLY A 17 8.72 2.93 -18.72
CA GLY A 17 8.21 2.41 -19.99
C GLY A 17 9.27 1.66 -20.81
N ASN A 18 10.55 1.86 -20.50
CA ASN A 18 11.68 1.15 -21.10
C ASN A 18 12.43 0.30 -20.06
N SER A 19 12.30 -1.02 -20.17
CA SER A 19 13.01 -2.01 -19.34
C SER A 19 14.19 -2.68 -20.05
N SER A 20 14.67 -2.14 -21.18
CA SER A 20 15.71 -2.76 -22.01
C SER A 20 17.00 -3.08 -21.24
N ALA A 21 17.35 -2.24 -20.26
CA ALA A 21 18.53 -2.44 -19.40
C ALA A 21 18.44 -3.70 -18.52
N VAL A 22 17.23 -4.19 -18.25
CA VAL A 22 16.97 -5.36 -17.40
C VAL A 22 16.18 -6.45 -18.14
N ALA A 23 16.02 -6.34 -19.46
CA ALA A 23 15.13 -7.20 -20.24
C ALA A 23 15.49 -8.68 -20.13
N SER A 24 16.78 -9.02 -20.05
CA SER A 24 17.25 -10.40 -19.87
C SER A 24 16.84 -11.01 -18.52
N LEU A 25 16.53 -10.19 -17.52
CA LEU A 25 16.08 -10.63 -16.21
C LEU A 25 14.55 -10.81 -16.13
N LEU A 26 13.82 -10.28 -17.11
CA LEU A 26 12.36 -10.20 -17.18
C LEU A 26 11.74 -11.15 -18.22
N THR A 27 12.51 -12.10 -18.75
CA THR A 27 12.06 -13.03 -19.80
C THR A 27 11.11 -14.11 -19.27
N GLU A 28 11.20 -14.47 -18.00
CA GLU A 28 10.38 -15.49 -17.33
C GLU A 28 10.50 -15.40 -15.80
N GLY A 29 9.61 -16.11 -15.12
CA GLY A 29 9.67 -16.32 -13.67
C GLY A 29 9.41 -15.06 -12.84
N VAL A 30 8.77 -14.03 -13.39
CA VAL A 30 8.24 -12.90 -12.61
C VAL A 30 6.86 -13.27 -12.07
N VAL A 31 6.64 -13.05 -10.77
CA VAL A 31 5.38 -13.37 -10.07
C VAL A 31 4.60 -12.14 -9.63
N GLN A 32 5.27 -11.01 -9.45
CA GLN A 32 4.65 -9.74 -9.07
C GLN A 32 5.39 -8.59 -9.75
N VAL A 33 4.66 -7.56 -10.18
CA VAL A 33 5.20 -6.26 -10.59
C VAL A 33 4.44 -5.16 -9.86
N CYS A 34 5.16 -4.20 -9.29
CA CYS A 34 4.61 -3.03 -8.62
C CYS A 34 5.34 -1.77 -9.10
N GLY A 35 4.66 -0.65 -9.26
CA GLY A 35 5.31 0.59 -9.67
C GLY A 35 4.37 1.75 -10.02
N TYR A 36 4.95 2.95 -10.09
CA TYR A 36 4.33 4.18 -10.58
C TYR A 36 5.30 4.95 -11.51
N TYR A 37 6.30 5.65 -10.95
CA TYR A 37 7.40 6.29 -11.71
C TYR A 37 8.63 5.38 -11.91
N ALA A 38 8.76 4.40 -11.03
CA ALA A 38 9.70 3.29 -11.16
C ALA A 38 8.94 1.98 -10.96
N PHE A 39 9.61 0.86 -11.23
CA PHE A 39 9.04 -0.47 -11.08
C PHE A 39 9.98 -1.41 -10.35
N ALA A 40 9.37 -2.34 -9.63
CA ALA A 40 10.02 -3.47 -8.99
C ALA A 40 9.26 -4.76 -9.36
N ALA A 41 10.00 -5.79 -9.77
CA ALA A 41 9.47 -7.11 -10.10
C ALA A 41 10.06 -8.16 -9.16
N ILE A 42 9.21 -9.01 -8.59
CA ILE A 42 9.64 -10.19 -7.81
C ILE A 42 9.72 -11.38 -8.74
N LYS A 43 10.81 -12.14 -8.64
CA LYS A 43 10.99 -13.42 -9.33
C LYS A 43 10.56 -14.61 -8.46
N GLU A 44 10.32 -15.76 -9.07
CA GLU A 44 9.94 -17.01 -8.38
C GLU A 44 10.94 -17.44 -7.30
N ASN A 45 12.22 -17.14 -7.49
CA ASN A 45 13.27 -17.39 -6.49
C ASN A 45 13.33 -16.32 -5.36
N GLY A 46 12.39 -15.38 -5.37
CA GLY A 46 12.31 -14.28 -4.40
C GLY A 46 13.34 -13.16 -4.62
N SER A 47 14.01 -13.11 -5.76
CA SER A 47 14.88 -11.96 -6.11
C SER A 47 14.05 -10.79 -6.66
N VAL A 48 14.56 -9.56 -6.53
CA VAL A 48 13.89 -8.35 -7.04
C VAL A 48 14.71 -7.68 -8.14
N VAL A 49 14.03 -7.33 -9.23
CA VAL A 49 14.57 -6.55 -10.35
C VAL A 49 13.89 -5.19 -10.35
N THR A 50 14.67 -4.10 -10.41
CA THR A 50 14.17 -2.72 -10.43
C THR A 50 14.55 -2.01 -11.73
N TRP A 51 13.69 -1.09 -12.19
CA TRP A 51 13.95 -0.22 -13.33
C TRP A 51 13.07 1.04 -13.29
N GLY A 52 13.30 1.99 -14.19
CA GLY A 52 12.58 3.27 -14.27
C GLY A 52 13.35 4.41 -13.64
N ASN A 53 12.64 5.41 -13.10
CA ASN A 53 13.29 6.60 -12.53
C ASN A 53 14.21 6.22 -11.37
N VAL A 54 15.48 6.64 -11.47
CA VAL A 54 16.54 6.29 -10.50
C VAL A 54 16.26 6.88 -9.11
N GLY A 55 15.73 8.10 -9.03
CA GLY A 55 15.39 8.77 -7.77
C GLY A 55 14.20 8.12 -7.07
N ASP A 56 13.25 7.61 -7.86
CA ASP A 56 11.99 7.04 -7.37
C ASP A 56 12.09 5.53 -7.06
N GLY A 57 13.30 5.00 -6.88
CA GLY A 57 13.53 3.59 -6.53
C GLY A 57 13.76 2.64 -7.70
N GLY A 58 13.91 3.16 -8.93
CA GLY A 58 14.38 2.39 -10.09
C GLY A 58 15.84 1.94 -9.98
N ASN A 59 16.57 2.45 -8.98
CA ASN A 59 17.88 1.97 -8.57
C ASN A 59 17.85 1.44 -7.13
N SER A 60 18.02 0.13 -6.98
CA SER A 60 18.07 -0.55 -5.67
C SER A 60 19.48 -0.99 -5.27
N SER A 61 20.54 -0.44 -5.87
CA SER A 61 21.92 -0.89 -5.65
C SER A 61 22.36 -0.82 -4.18
N ALA A 62 21.88 0.19 -3.44
CA ALA A 62 22.16 0.37 -2.01
C ALA A 62 21.64 -0.78 -1.13
N VAL A 63 20.64 -1.53 -1.61
CA VAL A 63 20.02 -2.66 -0.90
C VAL A 63 20.08 -3.96 -1.69
N ALA A 64 20.89 -4.02 -2.76
CA ALA A 64 20.88 -5.15 -3.70
C ALA A 64 21.17 -6.50 -3.03
N SER A 65 22.07 -6.53 -2.05
CA SER A 65 22.41 -7.75 -1.28
C SER A 65 21.24 -8.28 -0.45
N LEU A 66 20.25 -7.44 -0.14
CA LEU A 66 19.07 -7.82 0.62
C LEU A 66 17.93 -8.31 -0.29
N LEU A 67 18.04 -8.08 -1.59
CA LEU A 67 17.02 -8.34 -2.61
C LEU A 67 17.37 -9.49 -3.56
N THR A 68 18.41 -10.28 -3.24
CA THR A 68 18.85 -11.41 -4.08
C THR A 68 17.94 -12.63 -3.97
N GLU A 69 17.21 -12.78 -2.87
CA GLU A 69 16.30 -13.89 -2.60
C GLU A 69 15.36 -13.60 -1.42
N GLY A 70 14.34 -14.43 -1.28
CA GLY A 70 13.47 -14.48 -0.11
C GLY A 70 12.51 -13.30 0.03
N VAL A 71 12.35 -12.45 -0.99
CA VAL A 71 11.29 -11.44 -1.05
C VAL A 71 9.97 -12.11 -1.46
N VAL A 72 8.89 -11.84 -0.74
CA VAL A 72 7.56 -12.43 -0.97
C VAL A 72 6.52 -11.42 -1.41
N GLN A 73 6.74 -10.14 -1.12
CA GLN A 73 5.85 -9.05 -1.53
C GLN A 73 6.65 -7.77 -1.71
N VAL A 74 6.26 -6.96 -2.70
CA VAL A 74 6.75 -5.58 -2.89
C VAL A 74 5.53 -4.66 -2.99
N CYS A 75 5.62 -3.51 -2.35
CA CYS A 75 4.66 -2.43 -2.43
C CYS A 75 5.39 -1.12 -2.77
N GLY A 76 4.80 -0.30 -3.62
CA GLY A 76 5.31 1.03 -3.98
C GLY A 76 4.51 2.15 -3.34
N SER A 77 5.16 3.29 -3.19
CA SER A 77 4.56 4.63 -3.14
C SER A 77 4.85 5.35 -4.47
N ASP A 78 4.63 6.67 -4.56
CA ASP A 78 4.93 7.41 -5.80
C ASP A 78 6.44 7.39 -6.11
N GLY A 79 7.30 7.38 -5.09
CA GLY A 79 8.76 7.54 -5.23
C GLY A 79 9.63 6.55 -4.46
N ALA A 80 9.05 5.51 -3.88
CA ALA A 80 9.78 4.54 -3.08
C ALA A 80 9.14 3.15 -3.08
N PHE A 81 9.86 2.18 -2.53
CA PHE A 81 9.40 0.80 -2.38
C PHE A 81 9.69 0.24 -1.00
N ALA A 82 8.86 -0.72 -0.62
CA ALA A 82 9.03 -1.58 0.54
C ALA A 82 8.83 -3.05 0.13
N ALA A 83 9.80 -3.90 0.46
CA ALA A 83 9.76 -5.34 0.22
C ALA A 83 9.63 -6.10 1.55
N ILE A 84 8.70 -7.05 1.61
CA ILE A 84 8.59 -8.00 2.72
C ILE A 84 9.38 -9.25 2.35
N LYS A 85 10.24 -9.70 3.26
CA LYS A 85 10.96 -10.98 3.14
C LYS A 85 10.18 -12.11 3.81
N ALA A 86 10.46 -13.35 3.43
CA ALA A 86 9.82 -14.56 3.96
C ALA A 86 9.98 -14.72 5.49
N ASN A 87 11.02 -14.13 6.08
CA ASN A 87 11.21 -14.08 7.53
C ASN A 87 10.40 -12.95 8.23
N GLY A 88 9.58 -12.21 7.49
CA GLY A 88 8.79 -11.09 7.99
C GLY A 88 9.57 -9.79 8.22
N SER A 89 10.82 -9.69 7.73
CA SER A 89 11.58 -8.43 7.74
C SER A 89 11.20 -7.54 6.54
N VAL A 90 11.38 -6.22 6.67
CA VAL A 90 11.10 -5.26 5.59
C VAL A 90 12.37 -4.55 5.13
N VAL A 91 12.56 -4.45 3.82
CA VAL A 91 13.61 -3.68 3.16
C VAL A 91 12.98 -2.51 2.42
N THR A 92 13.49 -1.29 2.60
CA THR A 92 13.00 -0.09 1.91
C THR A 92 14.09 0.55 1.05
N TRP A 93 13.70 1.17 -0.06
CA TRP A 93 14.59 1.94 -0.93
C TRP A 93 13.81 2.97 -1.76
N GLY A 94 14.54 3.84 -2.45
CA GLY A 94 13.99 4.98 -3.20
C GLY A 94 14.10 6.29 -2.42
N ASP A 95 13.28 7.26 -2.77
CA ASP A 95 13.33 8.60 -2.18
C ASP A 95 12.82 8.59 -0.73
N ALA A 96 13.60 9.18 0.17
CA ALA A 96 13.26 9.27 1.59
C ALA A 96 11.98 10.08 1.87
N PHE A 97 11.69 11.12 1.07
CA PHE A 97 10.45 11.90 1.16
C PHE A 97 9.23 11.05 0.85
N TYR A 98 9.34 10.03 -0.01
CA TYR A 98 8.26 9.13 -0.37
C TYR A 98 8.26 7.82 0.44
N GLY A 99 9.07 7.73 1.50
CA GLY A 99 9.10 6.58 2.42
C GLY A 99 10.20 5.55 2.16
N GLY A 100 11.18 5.86 1.29
CA GLY A 100 12.33 5.00 1.00
C GLY A 100 13.35 4.86 2.14
N ASN A 101 13.14 5.57 3.26
CA ASN A 101 13.95 5.44 4.47
C ASN A 101 13.08 5.05 5.67
N SER A 102 13.25 3.82 6.16
CA SER A 102 12.56 3.29 7.35
C SER A 102 13.47 3.14 8.58
N SER A 103 14.65 3.76 8.60
CA SER A 103 15.65 3.59 9.67
C SER A 103 15.11 3.89 11.07
N ALA A 104 14.25 4.90 11.21
CA ALA A 104 13.65 5.29 12.49
C ALA A 104 12.75 4.20 13.10
N VAL A 105 12.22 3.28 12.27
CA VAL A 105 11.34 2.17 12.70
C VAL A 105 11.94 0.80 12.40
N ALA A 106 13.22 0.73 12.03
CA ALA A 106 13.89 -0.51 11.62
C ALA A 106 13.76 -1.66 12.66
N PRO A 107 13.88 -1.43 13.98
CA PRO A 107 13.68 -2.50 14.96
C PRO A 107 12.26 -3.11 14.92
N LEU A 108 11.25 -2.32 14.59
CA LEU A 108 9.86 -2.77 14.51
C LEU A 108 9.59 -3.55 13.22
N LEU A 109 10.43 -3.37 12.19
CA LEU A 109 10.35 -3.98 10.87
C LEU A 109 11.33 -5.15 10.67
N ALA A 110 12.05 -5.56 11.73
CA ALA A 110 13.04 -6.63 11.66
C ALA A 110 12.42 -8.03 11.49
N GLU A 111 11.18 -8.21 11.93
CA GLU A 111 10.45 -9.49 11.85
C GLU A 111 8.94 -9.30 12.04
N GLY A 112 8.20 -10.34 11.65
CA GLY A 112 6.78 -10.48 11.92
C GLY A 112 5.87 -9.55 11.11
N VAL A 113 6.36 -8.87 10.08
CA VAL A 113 5.51 -8.14 9.12
C VAL A 113 4.88 -9.12 8.15
N VAL A 114 3.57 -8.99 7.93
CA VAL A 114 2.79 -9.88 7.05
C VAL A 114 2.18 -9.16 5.85
N GLN A 115 2.04 -7.84 5.92
CA GLN A 115 1.53 -7.02 4.83
C GLN A 115 2.15 -5.62 4.91
N VAL A 116 2.38 -5.00 3.76
CA VAL A 116 2.73 -3.59 3.61
C VAL A 116 1.81 -2.95 2.58
N CYS A 117 1.36 -1.73 2.87
CA CYS A 117 0.56 -0.90 1.99
C CYS A 117 1.19 0.49 1.89
N GLY A 118 1.23 1.05 0.68
CA GLY A 118 1.72 2.41 0.42
C GLY A 118 0.59 3.40 0.24
N SER A 119 0.85 4.65 0.60
CA SER A 119 0.16 5.83 0.07
C SER A 119 1.09 6.51 -0.97
N GLY A 120 0.77 7.72 -1.41
CA GLY A 120 1.64 8.47 -2.32
C GLY A 120 3.05 8.72 -1.77
N GLY A 121 3.23 8.84 -0.45
CA GLY A 121 4.54 9.17 0.15
C GLY A 121 4.84 8.55 1.51
N ALA A 122 4.07 7.54 1.90
CA ALA A 122 4.26 6.85 3.17
C ALA A 122 3.88 5.36 3.05
N PHE A 123 4.17 4.60 4.09
CA PHE A 123 3.84 3.20 4.18
C PHE A 123 3.26 2.85 5.55
N ALA A 124 2.44 1.80 5.55
CA ALA A 124 1.91 1.15 6.74
C ALA A 124 2.13 -0.37 6.62
N ALA A 125 2.76 -0.97 7.64
CA ALA A 125 2.99 -2.40 7.75
C ALA A 125 2.10 -3.01 8.83
N ILE A 126 1.44 -4.12 8.52
CA ILE A 126 0.72 -4.95 9.49
C ILE A 126 1.65 -6.04 9.97
N LYS A 127 1.74 -6.21 11.29
CA LYS A 127 2.46 -7.31 11.93
C LYS A 127 1.54 -8.50 12.19
N ALA A 128 2.10 -9.69 12.37
CA ALA A 128 1.37 -10.93 12.61
C ALA A 128 0.49 -10.91 13.88
N ASN A 129 0.83 -10.06 14.86
CA ASN A 129 0.01 -9.80 16.05
C ASN A 129 -1.13 -8.79 15.80
N GLY A 130 -1.30 -8.31 14.57
CA GLY A 130 -2.29 -7.31 14.18
C GLY A 130 -1.94 -5.87 14.57
N SER A 131 -0.69 -5.59 14.99
CA SER A 131 -0.24 -4.21 15.21
C SER A 131 0.18 -3.53 13.91
N VAL A 132 0.13 -2.21 13.84
CA VAL A 132 0.56 -1.44 12.65
C VAL A 132 1.78 -0.58 12.94
N VAL A 133 2.73 -0.55 12.00
CA VAL A 133 3.90 0.33 12.00
C VAL A 133 3.83 1.24 10.78
N THR A 134 3.96 2.55 10.96
CA THR A 134 3.94 3.53 9.85
C THR A 134 5.26 4.27 9.73
N TRP A 135 5.64 4.64 8.51
CA TRP A 135 6.80 5.49 8.24
C TRP A 135 6.64 6.27 6.93
N GLY A 136 7.58 7.17 6.66
CA GLY A 136 7.55 8.08 5.51
C GLY A 136 6.97 9.44 5.87
N ASN A 137 6.45 10.16 4.88
CA ASN A 137 6.03 11.54 5.08
C ASN A 137 4.74 11.62 5.91
N ALA A 138 4.78 12.42 6.98
CA ALA A 138 3.62 12.63 7.86
C ALA A 138 2.40 13.20 7.13
N ALA A 139 2.58 14.09 6.15
CA ALA A 139 1.50 14.65 5.35
C ALA A 139 0.82 13.63 4.42
N PHE A 140 1.46 12.46 4.22
CA PHE A 140 0.96 11.34 3.42
C PHE A 140 0.52 10.15 4.31
N GLY A 141 0.42 10.34 5.63
CA GLY A 141 0.00 9.30 6.57
C GLY A 141 1.13 8.50 7.21
N GLY A 142 2.39 8.93 7.05
CA GLY A 142 3.56 8.30 7.69
C GLY A 142 3.60 8.43 9.22
N ASN A 143 2.76 9.31 9.78
CA ASN A 143 2.59 9.48 11.22
C ASN A 143 1.17 9.06 11.66
N SER A 144 1.10 7.99 12.45
CA SER A 144 -0.13 7.43 13.02
C SER A 144 -0.27 7.67 14.53
N SER A 145 0.55 8.55 15.13
CA SER A 145 0.61 8.73 16.60
C SER A 145 -0.74 9.09 17.23
N ALA A 146 -1.57 9.86 16.52
CA ALA A 146 -2.90 10.26 16.99
C ALA A 146 -3.88 9.08 17.17
N VAL A 147 -3.63 7.94 16.50
CA VAL A 147 -4.46 6.74 16.56
C VAL A 147 -3.68 5.51 17.04
N ALA A 148 -2.47 5.70 17.59
CA ALA A 148 -1.56 4.60 17.93
C ALA A 148 -2.19 3.57 18.89
N SER A 149 -3.00 4.00 19.85
CA SER A 149 -3.70 3.11 20.79
C SER A 149 -4.73 2.19 20.12
N LEU A 150 -5.22 2.54 18.94
CA LEU A 150 -6.17 1.73 18.17
C LEU A 150 -5.46 0.75 17.22
N LEU A 151 -4.15 0.93 17.02
CA LEU A 151 -3.31 0.18 16.07
C LEU A 151 -2.35 -0.80 16.74
N THR A 152 -2.52 -1.07 18.05
CA THR A 152 -1.65 -1.98 18.81
C THR A 152 -1.93 -3.45 18.52
N GLU A 153 -3.14 -3.79 18.07
CA GLU A 153 -3.57 -5.16 17.79
C GLU A 153 -4.85 -5.21 16.96
N GLY A 154 -5.12 -6.40 16.40
CA GLY A 154 -6.40 -6.73 15.77
C GLY A 154 -6.62 -6.08 14.40
N VAL A 155 -5.65 -5.39 13.81
CA VAL A 155 -5.73 -4.93 12.41
C VAL A 155 -5.51 -6.12 11.47
N VAL A 156 -6.38 -6.27 10.48
CA VAL A 156 -6.34 -7.38 9.51
C VAL A 156 -6.10 -6.92 8.08
N GLN A 157 -6.36 -5.65 7.78
CA GLN A 157 -6.14 -5.06 6.47
C GLN A 157 -5.83 -3.56 6.62
N VAL A 158 -4.96 -3.04 5.76
CA VAL A 158 -4.69 -1.61 5.59
C VAL A 158 -4.78 -1.29 4.10
N CYS A 159 -5.40 -0.15 3.78
CA CYS A 159 -5.49 0.41 2.45
C CYS A 159 -5.09 1.89 2.49
N GLY A 160 -4.39 2.36 1.47
CA GLY A 160 -3.96 3.75 1.32
C GLY A 160 -4.77 4.50 0.26
N SER A 161 -4.93 5.81 0.46
CA SER A 161 -5.22 6.79 -0.59
C SER A 161 -3.92 7.50 -0.98
N SER A 162 -3.97 8.61 -1.73
CA SER A 162 -2.77 9.40 -2.01
C SER A 162 -2.10 9.92 -0.74
N ARG A 163 -2.84 10.31 0.30
CA ARG A 163 -2.24 10.92 1.52
C ARG A 163 -2.80 10.43 2.85
N ALA A 164 -3.61 9.38 2.85
CA ALA A 164 -4.21 8.81 4.06
C ALA A 164 -4.23 7.29 4.02
N PHE A 165 -4.60 6.70 5.16
CA PHE A 165 -4.79 5.26 5.30
C PHE A 165 -6.08 4.96 6.05
N ALA A 166 -6.64 3.79 5.75
CA ALA A 166 -7.74 3.18 6.47
C ALA A 166 -7.38 1.73 6.82
N ALA A 167 -7.54 1.36 8.09
CA ALA A 167 -7.29 0.02 8.61
C ALA A 167 -8.60 -0.64 9.04
N ILE A 168 -8.81 -1.89 8.64
CA ILE A 168 -9.91 -2.72 9.11
C ILE A 168 -9.40 -3.56 10.27
N LYS A 169 -10.15 -3.58 11.38
CA LYS A 169 -9.90 -4.47 12.51
C LYS A 169 -10.72 -5.76 12.39
N ALA A 170 -10.29 -6.81 13.07
CA ALA A 170 -10.93 -8.13 13.06
C ALA A 170 -12.41 -8.11 13.53
N ASN A 171 -12.79 -7.13 14.34
CA ASN A 171 -14.19 -6.90 14.75
C ASN A 171 -15.02 -6.13 13.68
N GLY A 172 -14.44 -5.83 12.52
CA GLY A 172 -15.07 -5.08 11.44
C GLY A 172 -15.15 -3.57 11.68
N SER A 173 -14.45 -3.03 12.68
CA SER A 173 -14.30 -1.57 12.86
C SER A 173 -13.21 -1.00 11.95
N VAL A 174 -13.30 0.28 11.60
CA VAL A 174 -12.31 0.98 10.77
C VAL A 174 -11.61 2.10 11.54
N VAL A 175 -10.30 2.20 11.38
CA VAL A 175 -9.46 3.29 11.91
C VAL A 175 -8.84 4.04 10.73
N THR A 176 -8.94 5.36 10.71
CA THR A 176 -8.35 6.20 9.64
C THR A 176 -7.31 7.17 10.18
N TRP A 177 -6.29 7.50 9.39
CA TRP A 177 -5.30 8.52 9.71
C TRP A 177 -4.66 9.10 8.45
N GLY A 178 -3.90 10.18 8.60
CA GLY A 178 -3.26 10.91 7.50
C GLY A 178 -3.97 12.23 7.19
N ASN A 179 -3.85 12.70 5.94
CA ASN A 179 -4.47 13.95 5.53
C ASN A 179 -6.01 13.85 5.59
N ALA A 180 -6.65 14.84 6.23
CA ALA A 180 -8.09 14.81 6.48
C ALA A 180 -8.92 14.89 5.18
N ASP A 181 -8.47 15.70 4.22
CA ASP A 181 -9.17 15.92 2.95
C ASP A 181 -9.06 14.70 2.02
N ASP A 182 -7.97 13.92 2.15
CA ASP A 182 -7.73 12.70 1.40
C ASP A 182 -8.30 11.43 2.08
N GLY A 183 -9.24 11.60 3.02
CA GLY A 183 -9.95 10.51 3.69
C GLY A 183 -9.35 10.04 5.02
N GLY A 184 -8.35 10.75 5.55
CA GLY A 184 -7.79 10.49 6.89
C GLY A 184 -8.75 10.82 8.03
N ASN A 185 -9.80 11.62 7.77
CA ASN A 185 -10.87 11.91 8.70
C ASN A 185 -12.19 11.22 8.28
N SER A 186 -12.61 10.23 9.06
CA SER A 186 -13.88 9.49 8.88
C SER A 186 -14.95 9.86 9.90
N SER A 187 -14.78 10.93 10.69
CA SER A 187 -15.68 11.30 11.79
C SER A 187 -17.14 11.47 11.37
N ALA A 188 -17.40 11.98 10.16
CA ALA A 188 -18.75 12.15 9.62
C ALA A 188 -19.52 10.82 9.42
N VAL A 189 -18.80 9.70 9.28
CA VAL A 189 -19.37 8.36 9.06
C VAL A 189 -18.97 7.37 10.16
N ALA A 190 -18.39 7.84 11.27
CA ALA A 190 -17.81 6.99 12.31
C ALA A 190 -18.80 5.95 12.88
N SER A 191 -20.08 6.32 13.03
CA SER A 191 -21.14 5.43 13.52
C SER A 191 -21.43 4.26 12.57
N LEU A 192 -21.09 4.37 11.29
CA LEU A 192 -21.27 3.32 10.30
C LEU A 192 -20.06 2.39 10.21
N LEU A 193 -18.93 2.80 10.78
CA LEU A 193 -17.62 2.14 10.73
C LEU A 193 -17.22 1.46 12.04
N THR A 194 -18.14 1.31 12.99
CA THR A 194 -17.86 0.66 14.29
C THR A 194 -17.81 -0.86 14.22
N GLU A 195 -18.44 -1.47 13.21
CA GLU A 195 -18.48 -2.93 13.02
C GLU A 195 -18.96 -3.31 11.62
N GLY A 196 -18.74 -4.58 11.28
CA GLY A 196 -19.29 -5.22 10.10
C GLY A 196 -18.64 -4.82 8.78
N VAL A 197 -17.58 -4.00 8.76
CA VAL A 197 -16.78 -3.73 7.56
C VAL A 197 -15.92 -4.95 7.24
N VAL A 198 -15.94 -5.39 5.97
CA VAL A 198 -15.19 -6.56 5.48
C VAL A 198 -14.14 -6.20 4.44
N GLN A 199 -14.28 -5.03 3.80
CA GLN A 199 -13.33 -4.55 2.79
C GLN A 199 -13.30 -3.03 2.81
N VAL A 200 -12.12 -2.46 2.55
CA VAL A 200 -11.89 -1.03 2.33
C VAL A 200 -10.99 -0.86 1.12
N CYS A 201 -11.36 0.07 0.23
CA CYS A 201 -10.57 0.47 -0.91
C CYS A 201 -10.39 1.99 -0.92
N GLY A 202 -9.19 2.45 -1.26
CA GLY A 202 -8.85 3.85 -1.42
C GLY A 202 -8.87 4.28 -2.88
N SER A 203 -9.28 5.52 -3.12
CA SER A 203 -9.05 6.25 -4.37
C SER A 203 -7.91 7.27 -4.16
N ALA A 204 -7.74 8.23 -5.06
CA ALA A 204 -6.76 9.30 -4.86
C ALA A 204 -6.98 10.05 -3.54
N CYS A 205 -8.21 10.50 -3.24
CA CYS A 205 -8.49 11.35 -2.08
C CYS A 205 -9.69 10.87 -1.24
N ALA A 206 -10.15 9.63 -1.40
CA ALA A 206 -11.31 9.11 -0.68
C ALA A 206 -11.21 7.60 -0.42
N PHE A 207 -12.17 7.08 0.32
CA PHE A 207 -12.31 5.65 0.60
C PHE A 207 -13.76 5.18 0.46
N ALA A 208 -13.91 3.90 0.13
CA ALA A 208 -15.16 3.16 0.18
C ALA A 208 -14.97 1.90 1.04
N ALA A 209 -15.90 1.65 1.95
CA ALA A 209 -15.97 0.44 2.78
C ALA A 209 -17.19 -0.39 2.41
N ILE A 210 -17.01 -1.70 2.22
CA ILE A 210 -18.11 -2.66 2.09
C ILE A 210 -18.34 -3.31 3.45
N LYS A 211 -19.61 -3.37 3.85
CA LYS A 211 -20.06 -4.11 5.03
C LYS A 211 -20.49 -5.52 4.68
N ALA A 212 -20.50 -6.42 5.66
CA ALA A 212 -20.87 -7.84 5.48
C ALA A 212 -22.29 -8.05 4.93
N ASN A 213 -23.19 -7.08 5.11
CA ASN A 213 -24.53 -7.08 4.52
C ASN A 213 -24.56 -6.55 3.07
N GLY A 214 -23.40 -6.24 2.47
CA GLY A 214 -23.26 -5.68 1.14
C GLY A 214 -23.58 -4.18 1.02
N SER A 215 -23.79 -3.48 2.14
CA SER A 215 -23.93 -2.02 2.13
C SER A 215 -22.57 -1.32 2.00
N VAL A 216 -22.56 -0.11 1.44
CA VAL A 216 -21.33 0.67 1.21
C VAL A 216 -21.36 1.99 1.98
N VAL A 217 -20.21 2.34 2.56
CA VAL A 217 -19.96 3.63 3.23
C VAL A 217 -18.80 4.32 2.53
N THR A 218 -18.96 5.58 2.14
CA THR A 218 -17.89 6.38 1.50
C THR A 218 -17.54 7.59 2.35
N TRP A 219 -16.27 8.00 2.33
CA TRP A 219 -15.79 9.24 2.97
C TRP A 219 -14.53 9.79 2.27
N GLY A 220 -14.17 11.04 2.59
CA GLY A 220 -13.07 11.77 1.94
C GLY A 220 -13.60 12.77 0.90
N ASP A 221 -12.75 13.15 -0.04
CA ASP A 221 -13.09 14.16 -1.06
C ASP A 221 -14.20 13.68 -2.00
N ALA A 222 -15.26 14.49 -2.12
CA ALA A 222 -16.43 14.18 -2.93
C ALA A 222 -16.13 14.01 -4.43
N ALA A 223 -15.16 14.76 -4.98
CA ALA A 223 -14.76 14.68 -6.38
C ALA A 223 -14.00 13.38 -6.71
N TYR A 224 -13.50 12.67 -5.68
CA TYR A 224 -12.75 11.42 -5.81
C TYR A 224 -13.50 10.21 -5.24
N GLY A 225 -14.83 10.31 -5.11
CA GLY A 225 -15.69 9.19 -4.68
C GLY A 225 -16.05 9.17 -3.20
N GLY A 226 -15.68 10.21 -2.43
CA GLY A 226 -16.04 10.32 -1.01
C GLY A 226 -17.52 10.59 -0.75
N ASN A 227 -18.31 10.93 -1.78
CA ASN A 227 -19.75 11.18 -1.69
C ASN A 227 -20.56 10.26 -2.62
N SER A 228 -21.25 9.29 -2.03
CA SER A 228 -22.12 8.34 -2.73
C SER A 228 -23.62 8.65 -2.61
N SER A 229 -24.00 9.84 -2.10
CA SER A 229 -25.41 10.20 -1.84
C SER A 229 -26.31 10.08 -3.08
N ALA A 230 -25.80 10.38 -4.27
CA ALA A 230 -26.54 10.28 -5.53
C ALA A 230 -26.96 8.85 -5.90
N VAL A 231 -26.30 7.83 -5.32
CA VAL A 231 -26.56 6.41 -5.58
C VAL A 231 -26.83 5.63 -4.29
N ALA A 232 -27.13 6.31 -3.18
CA ALA A 232 -27.24 5.69 -1.86
C ALA A 232 -28.28 4.55 -1.82
N SER A 233 -29.38 4.66 -2.57
CA SER A 233 -30.41 3.61 -2.67
C SER A 233 -29.94 2.33 -3.35
N LEU A 234 -28.84 2.38 -4.13
CA LEU A 234 -28.23 1.23 -4.78
C LEU A 234 -27.13 0.58 -3.93
N LEU A 235 -26.76 1.21 -2.82
CA LEU A 235 -25.63 0.83 -1.96
C LEU A 235 -26.07 0.28 -0.60
N THR A 236 -27.33 -0.16 -0.48
CA THR A 236 -27.88 -0.68 0.78
C THR A 236 -27.62 -2.17 0.97
N GLU A 237 -27.38 -2.92 -0.11
CA GLU A 237 -27.07 -4.37 -0.08
C GLU A 237 -26.48 -4.83 -1.43
N GLY A 238 -25.97 -6.07 -1.48
CA GLY A 238 -25.59 -6.75 -2.72
C GLY A 238 -24.26 -6.31 -3.35
N VAL A 239 -23.56 -5.32 -2.79
CA VAL A 239 -22.22 -4.96 -3.26
C VAL A 239 -21.19 -5.95 -2.72
N VAL A 240 -20.44 -6.58 -3.63
CA VAL A 240 -19.42 -7.59 -3.30
C VAL A 240 -17.98 -7.09 -3.53
N GLN A 241 -17.80 -5.97 -4.24
CA GLN A 241 -16.49 -5.38 -4.51
C GLN A 241 -16.61 -3.89 -4.80
N VAL A 242 -15.63 -3.12 -4.33
CA VAL A 242 -15.36 -1.72 -4.69
C VAL A 242 -13.91 -1.64 -5.16
N CYS A 243 -13.64 -0.81 -6.16
CA CYS A 243 -12.33 -0.63 -6.78
C CYS A 243 -12.02 0.85 -6.97
#